data_AF-A0A1E5T7R5-F1
#
_entry.id   AF-A0A1E5T7R5-F1
#
_cell.length_a   1.000
_cell.length_b   1.000
_cell.length_c   1.000
_cell.angle_alpha   90.00
_cell.angle_beta   90.00
_cell.angle_gamma   90.00
#
_symmetry.space_group_name_H-M   'P 1'
#
loop_
_entity.id
_entity.type
_entity.pdbx_description
1 polymer ?
#
loop_
_entity_poly.entity_id
_entity_poly.type
_entity_poly.pdbx_seq_one_letter_code
_entity_poly.pdbx_strand_id
1 'polypeptide(L)' 'MGMLSKIEVEESIEVLEIAFKESNNFKVRQRIQSLIHLKKGTINRQIDLVAYLDIGHSTLKSWIK' A
#
# COMPACT_ATOMS: atom_id res chain seq x y z
N MET A 1 19.02 5.32 -0.06
CA MET A 1 18.76 4.31 -1.10
C MET A 1 17.43 3.66 -0.77
N GLY A 2 16.40 3.85 -1.61
CA GLY A 2 15.05 3.36 -1.35
C GLY A 2 14.95 1.86 -1.59
N MET A 3 14.39 1.12 -0.63
CA MET A 3 14.16 -0.32 -0.73
C MET A 3 13.05 -0.58 -1.77
N LEU A 4 13.30 -1.51 -2.70
CA LEU A 4 12.27 -1.95 -3.63
C LEU A 4 11.29 -2.86 -2.87
N SER A 5 9.99 -2.57 -2.99
CA SER A 5 8.95 -3.39 -2.39
C SER A 5 8.78 -4.67 -3.20
N LYS A 6 9.45 -5.75 -2.79
CA LYS A 6 9.29 -7.08 -3.36
C LYS A 6 8.14 -7.83 -2.67
N ILE A 7 6.96 -7.22 -2.65
CA ILE A 7 5.78 -7.77 -1.97
C ILE A 7 4.93 -8.44 -3.03
N GLU A 8 4.84 -9.76 -2.95
CA GLU A 8 3.89 -10.53 -3.75
C GLU A 8 2.53 -10.44 -3.06
N VAL A 9 1.70 -9.51 -3.52
CA VAL A 9 0.32 -9.40 -3.05
C VAL A 9 -0.49 -10.46 -3.79
N GLU A 10 -0.92 -11.52 -3.09
CA GLU A 10 -1.72 -12.62 -3.68
C GLU A 10 -3.13 -12.14 -4.11
N GLU A 11 -3.74 -11.21 -3.36
CA GLU A 11 -5.12 -10.76 -3.59
C GLU A 11 -5.32 -9.93 -4.86
N SER A 12 -6.36 -10.23 -5.64
CA SER A 12 -6.72 -9.48 -6.86
C SER A 12 -7.01 -8.00 -6.55
N ILE A 13 -6.68 -7.12 -7.51
CA ILE A 13 -6.90 -5.66 -7.38
C ILE A 13 -8.37 -5.36 -7.05
N GLU A 14 -9.29 -6.11 -7.66
CA GLU A 14 -10.74 -5.99 -7.45
C GLU A 14 -11.14 -6.21 -5.99
N VAL A 15 -10.54 -7.20 -5.33
CA VAL A 15 -10.79 -7.50 -3.90
C VAL A 15 -10.28 -6.36 -3.02
N LEU A 16 -9.10 -5.82 -3.32
CA LEU A 16 -8.54 -4.68 -2.60
C LEU A 16 -9.38 -3.41 -2.79
N GLU A 17 -9.91 -3.16 -3.98
CA GLU A 17 -10.78 -2.00 -4.23
C GLU A 17 -12.13 -2.11 -3.51
N ILE A 18 -12.69 -3.32 -3.43
CA ILE A 18 -13.90 -3.59 -2.64
C ILE A 18 -13.60 -3.35 -1.15
N ALA A 19 -12.53 -3.94 -0.62
CA ALA A 19 -12.13 -3.79 0.77
C ALA A 19 -11.81 -2.33 1.15
N PHE A 20 -11.25 -1.54 0.21
CA PHE A 20 -11.02 -0.10 0.39
C PHE A 20 -12.33 0.67 0.56
N LYS A 21 -13.34 0.35 -0.26
CA LYS A 21 -14.68 0.98 -0.19
C LYS A 21 -15.40 0.60 1.09
N GLU A 22 -15.37 -0.68 1.48
CA GLU A 22 -16.01 -1.20 2.70
C GLU A 22 -15.32 -0.76 3.99
N SER A 23 -14.01 -0.50 3.96
CA SER A 23 -13.29 -0.04 5.13
C SER A 23 -13.72 1.37 5.53
N ASN A 24 -14.23 1.53 6.74
CA ASN A 24 -14.55 2.84 7.32
C ASN A 24 -13.38 3.43 8.13
N ASN A 25 -12.34 2.64 8.38
CA ASN A 25 -11.17 3.06 9.14
C ASN A 25 -10.11 3.67 8.21
N PHE A 26 -9.75 4.93 8.46
CA PHE A 26 -8.76 5.66 7.67
C PHE A 26 -7.42 4.93 7.56
N LYS A 27 -6.90 4.37 8.66
CA LYS A 27 -5.61 3.64 8.63
C LYS A 27 -5.68 2.38 7.78
N VAL A 28 -6.81 1.68 7.81
CA VAL A 28 -7.03 0.46 7.02
C VAL A 28 -7.17 0.81 5.54
N ARG A 29 -7.89 1.89 5.20
CA ARG A 29 -7.95 2.43 3.84
C ARG A 29 -6.58 2.75 3.28
N GLN A 30 -5.76 3.49 4.03
CA GLN A 30 -4.39 3.83 3.63
C GLN A 30 -3.52 2.57 3.42
N ARG A 31 -3.70 1.54 4.27
CA ARG A 31 -3.02 0.26 4.10
C ARG A 31 -3.44 -0.46 2.83
N ILE A 32 -4.74 -0.57 2.57
CA ILE A 32 -5.25 -1.24 1.36
C ILE A 32 -4.83 -0.47 0.10
N GLN A 33 -4.87 0.86 0.14
CA GLN A 33 -4.41 1.71 -0.95
C GLN A 33 -2.92 1.49 -1.24
N SER A 34 -2.10 1.33 -0.20
CA SER A 34 -0.69 0.95 -0.34
C SER A 34 -0.50 -0.36 -1.10
N LEU A 35 -1.29 -1.39 -0.78
CA LEU A 35 -1.26 -2.70 -1.45
C LEU A 35 -1.72 -2.60 -2.91
N ILE A 36 -2.74 -1.79 -3.22
CA ILE A 36 -3.22 -1.56 -4.59
C ILE A 36 -2.11 -0.97 -5.46
N HIS A 37 -1.41 0.06 -4.97
CA HIS A 37 -0.34 0.71 -5.73
C HIS A 37 0.89 -0.19 -5.92
N LEU A 38 1.21 -1.00 -4.91
CA LEU A 38 2.24 -2.01 -5.00
C LEU A 38 1.91 -3.08 -6.05
N LYS A 39 0.66 -3.57 -6.05
CA LYS A 39 0.22 -4.58 -7.03
C LYS A 39 0.08 -4.02 -8.45
N LYS A 40 -0.34 -2.75 -8.60
CA LYS A 40 -0.38 -2.06 -9.91
C LYS A 40 1.01 -1.77 -10.48
N GLY A 41 2.09 -1.92 -9.69
CA GLY A 41 3.46 -1.61 -10.13
C GLY A 41 3.66 -0.14 -10.51
N THR A 42 2.75 0.75 -10.10
CA THR A 42 2.82 2.19 -10.41
C THR A 42 3.89 2.88 -9.57
N ILE A 43 4.15 2.35 -8.37
CA ILE A 43 5.11 2.91 -7.42
C ILE A 43 6.04 1.79 -6.96
N ASN A 44 7.24 1.75 -7.52
CA ASN A 44 8.25 0.73 -7.20
C ASN A 44 9.07 1.05 -5.94
N ARG A 45 9.01 2.30 -5.47
CA ARG A 45 9.81 2.79 -4.35
C ARG A 45 8.93 3.05 -3.14
N GLN A 46 9.34 2.53 -1.98
CA GLN A 46 8.64 2.76 -0.71
C GLN A 46 8.54 4.26 -0.37
N ILE A 47 9.57 5.05 -0.70
CA ILE A 47 9.61 6.49 -0.44
C ILE A 47 8.50 7.24 -1.18
N ASP A 48 8.30 6.92 -2.46
CA ASP A 48 7.23 7.49 -3.27
C ASP A 48 5.85 7.07 -2.76
N LEU A 49 5.72 5.84 -2.25
CA LEU A 49 4.47 5.34 -1.67
C LEU A 49 4.13 6.04 -0.34
N VAL A 50 5.14 6.27 0.50
CA VAL A 50 5.05 7.05 1.74
C VAL A 50 4.59 8.48 1.44
N ALA A 51 5.21 9.13 0.45
CA ALA A 51 4.84 10.48 0.04
C ALA A 51 3.43 10.55 -0.57
N TYR A 52 3.04 9.55 -1.35
CA TYR A 52 1.72 9.48 -1.97
C TYR A 52 0.58 9.27 -0.96
N LEU A 53 0.83 8.45 0.07
CA LEU A 53 -0.17 8.13 1.10
C LEU A 53 -0.13 9.11 2.29
N ASP A 54 0.83 10.04 2.31
CA ASP A 54 1.09 10.96 3.43
C ASP A 54 1.23 10.22 4.78
N ILE A 55 1.93 9.08 4.76
CA ILE A 55 2.16 8.25 5.96
C ILE A 55 3.64 8.23 6.32
N GLY A 56 3.95 7.96 7.58
CA GLY A 56 5.33 7.75 8.01
C GLY A 56 5.96 6.49 7.39
N HIS A 57 7.25 6.55 7.08
CA HIS A 57 8.01 5.41 6.53
C HIS A 57 7.97 4.18 7.45
N SER A 58 7.97 4.39 8.77
CA SER A 58 7.83 3.32 9.78
C SER A 58 6.47 2.62 9.69
N THR A 59 5.41 3.39 9.43
CA THR A 59 4.05 2.88 9.26
C THR A 59 3.96 1.99 8.03
N LEU A 60 4.48 2.48 6.90
CA LEU A 60 4.47 1.68 5.67
C LEU A 60 5.30 0.39 5.84
N LYS A 61 6.48 0.49 6.45
CA LYS A 61 7.32 -0.69 6.74
C LYS A 61 6.61 -1.71 7.61
N SER A 62 5.75 -1.29 8.55
CA SER A 62 4.94 -2.19 9.36
C SER A 62 3.81 -2.87 8.59
N TRP A 63 3.36 -2.29 7.47
CA TRP A 63 2.29 -2.85 6.64
C TRP A 63 2.79 -3.79 5.55
N ILE A 64 4.01 -3.53 5.07
CA ILE A 64 4.73 -4.25 4.01
C ILE A 64 5.44 -5.51 4.51
N LYS A 65 5.69 -5.61 5.83
CA LYS A 65 6.35 -6.76 6.45
C LYS A 65 5.48 -8.02 6.38
#